data_AF-A0A7S2AFZ9-F1
#
_entry.id   AF-A0A7S2AFZ9-F1
#
_cell.length_a   1.000
_cell.length_b   1.000
_cell.length_c   1.000
_cell.angle_alpha   90.00
_cell.angle_beta   90.00
_cell.angle_gamma   90.00
#
_symmetry.space_group_name_H-M   'P 1'
#
loop_
_entity.id
_entity.type
_entity.pdbx_description
1 polymer ?
#
loop_
_entity_poly.entity_id
_entity_poly.type
_entity_poly.pdbx_seq_one_letter_code
_entity_poly.pdbx_strand_id
1 'polypeptide(L)'
;KYRTPAQDSAAVFAGLGEAQMDFNATVPGGDLAPAYSLALWNLVIRPPRATYHTWQLGPSEFTLNGVRAVRRDFKLQAKTGGSLVCSHYFPRRDLEHEHARKCPVVVYLHGNSSNRLEAMSILGALLAQGISLCCFDSAGCGQSDGEYVSLGWHERDDLATVLEHLRRSPSCGPIGLWGRSMGAVTVLLHADRDQSLGAICLDSPFLSLRQLIEDLAGSSHIMCPLPYWLVVVAFAVIRMRVKTLAGFDVDDVAPLEHAKRSFVPAIFMHGQEDTFISPE
;
A
#
# COMPACT_ATOMS: atom_id res chain seq x y z
N LYS A 1 -9.18 -14.21 -32.22
CA LYS A 1 -8.48 -14.71 -31.01
C LYS A 1 -8.67 -13.67 -29.91
N TYR A 2 -9.59 -13.89 -28.98
CA TYR A 2 -9.81 -12.97 -27.86
C TYR A 2 -8.61 -13.04 -26.90
N ARG A 3 -7.92 -11.92 -26.68
CA ARG A 3 -6.95 -11.77 -25.58
C ARG A 3 -7.72 -11.38 -24.32
N THR A 4 -7.29 -11.90 -23.18
CA THR A 4 -7.87 -11.55 -21.88
C THR A 4 -7.38 -10.17 -21.42
N PRO A 5 -8.12 -9.45 -20.57
CA PRO A 5 -7.70 -8.14 -20.04
C PRO A 5 -6.32 -8.13 -19.35
N ALA A 6 -5.91 -9.25 -18.78
CA ALA A 6 -4.58 -9.43 -18.17
C ALA A 6 -3.46 -9.51 -19.23
N GLN A 7 -3.73 -10.09 -20.41
CA GLN A 7 -2.74 -10.28 -21.47
C GLN A 7 -2.43 -9.00 -22.24
N ASP A 8 -3.40 -8.10 -22.39
CA ASP A 8 -3.18 -6.80 -23.03
C ASP A 8 -2.54 -5.78 -22.06
N SER A 9 -2.79 -5.89 -20.75
CA SER A 9 -1.97 -5.22 -19.72
C SER A 9 -0.55 -5.70 -19.70
N ALA A 10 -0.35 -7.01 -19.81
CA ALA A 10 0.97 -7.57 -19.98
C ALA A 10 1.65 -7.10 -21.27
N ALA A 11 0.96 -6.59 -22.31
CA ALA A 11 1.59 -6.14 -23.56
C ALA A 11 2.01 -4.67 -23.56
N VAL A 12 1.23 -3.78 -22.94
CA VAL A 12 1.60 -2.35 -22.74
C VAL A 12 2.74 -2.22 -21.74
N PHE A 13 2.73 -3.10 -20.74
CA PHE A 13 3.74 -3.17 -19.70
C PHE A 13 4.72 -4.37 -19.91
N ALA A 14 4.67 -5.06 -21.06
CA ALA A 14 5.61 -6.14 -21.42
C ALA A 14 6.99 -5.55 -21.67
N GLY A 15 7.98 -6.06 -20.95
CA GLY A 15 9.36 -5.56 -21.03
C GLY A 15 9.67 -4.44 -20.05
N LEU A 16 8.67 -3.97 -19.29
CA LEU A 16 8.88 -3.19 -18.09
C LEU A 16 9.18 -4.19 -16.97
N GLY A 17 10.46 -4.36 -16.64
CA GLY A 17 10.89 -5.33 -15.63
C GLY A 17 10.08 -5.22 -14.33
N GLU A 18 10.00 -6.31 -13.57
CA GLU A 18 9.42 -6.26 -12.23
C GLU A 18 10.16 -5.24 -11.37
N ALA A 19 9.48 -4.67 -10.36
CA ALA A 19 10.15 -3.88 -9.35
C ALA A 19 11.29 -4.73 -8.78
N GLN A 20 12.52 -4.21 -8.86
CA GLN A 20 13.66 -4.92 -8.29
C GLN A 20 13.62 -4.70 -6.79
N MET A 21 13.56 -5.79 -6.03
CA MET A 21 13.96 -5.73 -4.63
C MET A 21 15.44 -5.39 -4.63
N ASP A 22 15.74 -4.14 -4.28
CA ASP A 22 17.11 -3.72 -4.08
C ASP A 22 17.56 -4.25 -2.72
N PHE A 23 18.07 -5.49 -2.71
CA PHE A 23 18.77 -6.06 -1.57
C PHE A 23 20.03 -5.24 -1.21
N ASN A 24 20.51 -4.42 -2.14
CA ASN A 24 21.64 -3.50 -1.99
C ASN A 24 21.18 -2.04 -1.84
N ALA A 25 19.90 -1.78 -1.55
CA ALA A 25 19.41 -0.44 -1.20
C ALA A 25 20.12 -0.07 0.09
N THR A 26 21.29 0.49 -0.13
CA THR A 26 22.25 0.85 0.87
C THR A 26 21.58 2.03 1.53
N VAL A 27 21.02 1.74 2.70
CA VAL A 27 21.00 2.70 3.80
C VAL A 27 22.32 3.48 3.69
N PRO A 28 22.32 4.82 3.74
CA PRO A 28 23.57 5.57 3.86
C PRO A 28 24.44 4.90 4.95
N GLY A 29 25.43 4.12 4.52
CA GLY A 29 26.19 3.17 5.33
C GLY A 29 25.69 1.70 5.38
N GLY A 30 25.92 0.88 4.33
CA GLY A 30 26.12 -0.56 4.56
C GLY A 30 25.89 -1.53 3.40
N ASP A 31 26.97 -2.20 2.99
CA ASP A 31 26.94 -3.65 2.78
C ASP A 31 26.16 -4.31 3.93
N LEU A 32 25.30 -5.30 3.65
CA LEU A 32 24.48 -6.00 4.65
C LEU A 32 25.31 -6.47 5.85
N ALA A 33 25.34 -5.66 6.92
CA ALA A 33 26.01 -6.00 8.15
C ALA A 33 25.13 -6.98 8.96
N PRO A 34 25.73 -7.99 9.64
CA PRO A 34 25.03 -8.89 10.57
C PRO A 34 24.18 -8.18 11.63
N ALA A 35 24.45 -6.90 11.91
CA ALA A 35 23.71 -6.07 12.84
C ALA A 35 22.28 -5.73 12.40
N TYR A 36 21.97 -5.72 11.09
CA TYR A 36 20.64 -5.34 10.58
C TYR A 36 19.59 -6.41 10.87
N SER A 37 19.94 -7.67 10.64
CA SER A 37 19.08 -8.84 10.88
C SER A 37 18.94 -9.18 12.37
N LEU A 38 19.91 -8.79 13.21
CA LEU A 38 19.82 -8.92 14.67
C LEU A 38 18.84 -7.91 15.32
N ALA A 39 18.50 -6.83 14.62
CA ALA A 39 17.58 -5.81 15.10
C ALA A 39 16.14 -6.09 14.61
N LEU A 40 15.42 -6.99 15.29
CA LEU A 40 14.08 -7.46 14.90
C LEU A 40 13.06 -6.34 14.61
N TRP A 41 13.17 -5.19 15.26
CA TRP A 41 12.27 -4.05 14.97
C TRP A 41 12.44 -3.49 13.54
N ASN A 42 13.62 -3.64 12.91
CA ASN A 42 13.82 -3.20 11.53
C ASN A 42 12.93 -4.00 10.57
N LEU A 43 12.61 -5.26 10.86
CA LEU A 43 11.65 -6.03 10.04
C LEU A 43 10.24 -5.45 10.10
N VAL A 44 9.92 -4.70 11.16
CA VAL A 44 8.61 -4.06 11.37
C VAL A 44 8.58 -2.67 10.75
N ILE A 45 9.54 -1.79 11.10
CA ILE A 45 9.48 -0.37 10.75
C ILE A 45 10.44 0.04 9.63
N ARG A 46 11.38 -0.82 9.24
CA ARG A 46 12.38 -0.52 8.21
C ARG A 46 12.55 -1.72 7.26
N PRO A 47 11.48 -2.16 6.60
CA PRO A 47 11.60 -3.19 5.57
C PRO A 47 12.55 -2.75 4.44
N PRO A 48 13.09 -3.69 3.64
CA PRO A 48 13.78 -3.34 2.41
C PRO A 48 12.92 -2.44 1.54
N ARG A 49 13.51 -1.34 1.06
CA ARG A 49 12.81 -0.36 0.23
C ARG A 49 12.87 -0.79 -1.22
N ALA A 50 11.74 -1.22 -1.77
CA ALA A 50 11.65 -1.56 -3.20
C ALA A 50 11.90 -0.32 -4.06
N THR A 51 12.82 -0.44 -5.03
CA THR A 51 13.16 0.62 -5.97
C THR A 51 12.57 0.31 -7.34
N TYR A 52 12.28 1.37 -8.08
CA TYR A 52 11.81 1.26 -9.45
C TYR A 52 11.99 2.60 -10.15
N HIS A 53 12.00 2.53 -11.47
CA HIS A 53 12.03 3.69 -12.33
C HIS A 53 10.63 4.09 -12.80
N THR A 54 10.40 5.39 -12.92
CA THR A 54 9.08 5.94 -13.29
C THR A 54 8.59 5.47 -14.68
N TRP A 55 9.47 5.04 -15.58
CA TRP A 55 9.08 4.47 -16.87
C TRP A 55 8.41 3.09 -16.74
N GLN A 56 8.63 2.35 -15.65
CA GLN A 56 7.94 1.09 -15.36
C GLN A 56 6.44 1.29 -15.07
N LEU A 57 6.04 2.51 -14.69
CA LEU A 57 4.63 2.90 -14.50
C LEU A 57 3.91 3.16 -15.84
N GLY A 58 4.56 2.89 -16.97
CA GLY A 58 4.07 3.17 -18.33
C GLY A 58 4.47 4.57 -18.85
N PRO A 59 4.02 4.94 -20.06
CA PRO A 59 4.13 6.32 -20.55
C PRO A 59 2.99 7.20 -19.98
N SER A 60 3.10 8.53 -20.15
CA SER A 60 2.07 9.47 -19.67
C SER A 60 0.75 9.38 -20.45
N GLU A 61 0.77 8.90 -21.70
CA GLU A 61 -0.43 8.58 -22.49
C GLU A 61 -0.28 7.18 -23.09
N PHE A 62 -1.31 6.34 -22.97
CA PHE A 62 -1.30 4.96 -23.48
C PHE A 62 -2.71 4.48 -23.80
N THR A 63 -2.79 3.32 -24.43
CA THR A 63 -4.04 2.58 -24.65
C THR A 63 -3.92 1.22 -23.99
N LEU A 64 -4.87 0.89 -23.11
CA LEU A 64 -4.92 -0.37 -22.37
C LEU A 64 -6.29 -1.00 -22.55
N ASN A 65 -6.36 -2.23 -23.06
CA ASN A 65 -7.63 -2.94 -23.33
C ASN A 65 -8.62 -2.11 -24.18
N GLY A 66 -8.12 -1.36 -25.16
CA GLY A 66 -8.92 -0.47 -26.01
C GLY A 66 -9.32 0.87 -25.36
N VAL A 67 -8.97 1.11 -24.09
CA VAL A 67 -9.21 2.37 -23.39
C VAL A 67 -7.99 3.26 -23.49
N ARG A 68 -8.14 4.45 -24.07
CA ARG A 68 -7.12 5.50 -24.01
C ARG A 68 -7.05 6.04 -22.59
N ALA A 69 -5.85 6.21 -22.04
CA ALA A 69 -5.66 6.70 -20.69
C ALA A 69 -4.48 7.66 -20.58
N VAL A 70 -4.52 8.50 -19.55
CA VAL A 70 -3.48 9.47 -19.23
C VAL A 70 -3.02 9.25 -17.80
N ARG A 71 -1.71 9.14 -17.58
CA ARG A 71 -1.09 9.15 -16.25
C ARG A 71 -0.60 10.56 -15.93
N ARG A 72 -0.90 11.04 -14.73
CA ARG A 72 -0.34 12.26 -14.15
C ARG A 72 0.39 11.91 -12.87
N ASP A 73 1.67 12.27 -12.81
CA ASP A 73 2.50 12.12 -11.62
C ASP A 73 2.54 13.43 -10.85
N PHE A 74 2.46 13.36 -9.52
CA PHE A 74 2.49 14.53 -8.64
C PHE A 74 3.08 14.17 -7.29
N LYS A 75 3.46 15.19 -6.51
CA LYS A 75 3.94 15.04 -5.15
C LYS A 75 3.01 15.76 -4.18
N LEU A 76 2.72 15.14 -3.05
CA LEU A 76 2.00 15.75 -1.94
C LEU A 76 2.92 15.88 -0.74
N GLN A 77 2.68 16.88 0.09
CA GLN A 77 3.38 17.02 1.36
C GLN A 77 2.65 16.17 2.41
N ALA A 78 3.31 15.16 2.96
CA ALA A 78 2.77 14.38 4.08
C ALA A 78 2.64 15.26 5.33
N LYS A 79 1.62 14.98 6.16
CA LYS A 79 1.39 15.70 7.43
C LYS A 79 2.52 15.48 8.43
N THR A 80 3.13 14.31 8.39
CA THR A 80 4.28 13.91 9.23
C THR A 80 5.61 14.49 8.72
N GLY A 81 5.61 15.14 7.55
CA GLY A 81 6.80 15.68 6.89
C GLY A 81 7.25 14.82 5.69
N GLY A 82 8.00 15.43 4.77
CA GLY A 82 8.43 14.77 3.53
C GLY A 82 7.35 14.70 2.43
N SER A 83 7.75 14.25 1.25
CA SER A 83 6.91 14.17 0.06
C SER A 83 6.41 12.75 -0.23
N LEU A 84 5.13 12.64 -0.55
CA LEU A 84 4.48 11.44 -1.07
C LEU A 84 4.45 11.51 -2.59
N VAL A 85 5.06 10.54 -3.26
CA VAL A 85 5.09 10.49 -4.72
C VAL A 85 3.92 9.65 -5.24
N CYS A 86 3.05 10.29 -6.02
CA CYS A 86 1.75 9.78 -6.45
C CYS A 86 1.64 9.71 -7.98
N SER A 87 0.78 8.82 -8.46
CA SER A 87 0.41 8.67 -9.86
C SER A 87 -1.11 8.49 -9.99
N HIS A 88 -1.77 9.27 -10.85
CA HIS A 88 -3.21 9.16 -11.13
C HIS A 88 -3.44 8.89 -12.61
N TYR A 89 -4.13 7.78 -12.89
CA TYR A 89 -4.47 7.27 -14.19
C TYR A 89 -5.94 7.56 -14.50
N PHE A 90 -6.17 8.34 -15.56
CA PHE A 90 -7.50 8.74 -16.02
C PHE A 90 -7.87 7.99 -17.30
N PRO A 91 -9.04 7.36 -17.38
CA PRO A 91 -9.58 6.92 -18.67
C PRO A 91 -9.97 8.17 -19.46
N ARG A 92 -9.40 8.35 -20.64
CA ARG A 92 -9.76 9.43 -21.57
C ARG A 92 -11.12 9.06 -22.16
N ARG A 93 -12.15 9.84 -21.85
CA ARG A 93 -13.46 9.69 -22.48
C ARG A 93 -13.54 10.68 -23.64
N ASP A 94 -14.28 10.33 -24.68
CA ASP A 94 -14.37 11.20 -25.85
C ASP A 94 -15.24 12.43 -25.51
N LEU A 95 -14.72 13.60 -25.90
CA LEU A 95 -15.10 14.95 -25.47
C LEU A 95 -16.56 15.37 -25.73
N GLU A 96 -17.34 14.58 -26.46
CA GLU A 96 -18.66 15.01 -26.96
C GLU A 96 -19.72 15.19 -25.87
N HIS A 97 -19.50 14.68 -24.64
CA HIS A 97 -20.45 14.78 -23.52
C HIS A 97 -19.80 15.16 -22.17
N GLU A 98 -18.55 15.63 -22.17
CA GLU A 98 -17.65 15.53 -21.00
C GLU A 98 -17.78 16.61 -19.91
N HIS A 99 -18.44 17.75 -20.13
CA HIS A 99 -18.32 18.87 -19.20
C HIS A 99 -19.00 18.70 -17.82
N ALA A 100 -19.68 17.57 -17.53
CA ALA A 100 -20.52 17.47 -16.33
C ALA A 100 -20.35 16.21 -15.44
N ARG A 101 -19.61 15.17 -15.85
CA ARG A 101 -19.58 13.91 -15.06
C ARG A 101 -18.27 13.72 -14.32
N LYS A 102 -18.34 13.82 -12.99
CA LYS A 102 -17.30 13.40 -12.06
C LYS A 102 -16.87 11.95 -12.34
N CYS A 103 -15.58 11.68 -12.33
CA CYS A 103 -14.99 10.37 -12.57
C CYS A 103 -14.78 9.64 -11.23
N PRO A 104 -15.34 8.43 -11.04
CA PRO A 104 -15.05 7.64 -9.84
C PRO A 104 -13.55 7.31 -9.78
N VAL A 105 -13.03 7.21 -8.58
CA VAL A 105 -11.59 6.97 -8.32
C VAL A 105 -11.44 5.80 -7.37
N VAL A 106 -10.55 4.87 -7.68
CA VAL A 106 -10.01 3.93 -6.70
C VAL A 106 -8.64 4.44 -6.27
N VAL A 107 -8.41 4.57 -4.97
CA VAL A 107 -7.08 4.82 -4.41
C VAL A 107 -6.48 3.48 -4.00
N TYR A 108 -5.33 3.12 -4.57
CA TYR A 108 -4.62 1.88 -4.29
C TYR A 108 -3.47 2.11 -3.30
N LEU A 109 -3.42 1.27 -2.28
CA LEU A 109 -2.39 1.25 -1.25
C LEU A 109 -1.62 -0.07 -1.31
N HIS A 110 -0.32 0.04 -1.57
CA HIS A 110 0.59 -1.09 -1.73
C HIS A 110 0.91 -1.80 -0.40
N GLY A 111 1.42 -3.03 -0.50
CA GLY A 111 1.87 -3.81 0.64
C GLY A 111 3.18 -3.35 1.26
N ASN A 112 3.59 -4.01 2.34
CA ASN A 112 4.90 -3.77 2.96
C ASN A 112 6.03 -4.13 1.97
N SER A 113 7.17 -3.43 2.03
CA SER A 113 8.30 -3.63 1.11
C SER A 113 7.97 -3.45 -0.39
N SER A 114 6.89 -2.74 -0.71
CA SER A 114 6.39 -2.55 -2.09
C SER A 114 6.39 -1.06 -2.48
N ASN A 115 5.73 -0.73 -3.59
CA ASN A 115 5.57 0.62 -4.12
C ASN A 115 4.36 0.70 -5.06
N ARG A 116 4.12 1.88 -5.64
CA ARG A 116 2.94 2.17 -6.48
C ARG A 116 2.85 1.40 -7.80
N LEU A 117 3.88 0.65 -8.21
CA LEU A 117 3.78 -0.29 -9.35
C LEU A 117 2.79 -1.43 -9.09
N GLU A 118 2.57 -1.79 -7.84
CA GLU A 118 1.64 -2.88 -7.48
C GLU A 118 0.21 -2.64 -7.99
N ALA A 119 -0.18 -1.36 -8.08
CA ALA A 119 -1.46 -0.91 -8.60
C ALA A 119 -1.67 -1.27 -10.09
N MET A 120 -0.61 -1.57 -10.84
CA MET A 120 -0.70 -1.90 -12.28
C MET A 120 -1.50 -3.19 -12.51
N SER A 121 -1.53 -4.09 -11.51
CA SER A 121 -2.29 -5.34 -11.54
C SER A 121 -3.80 -5.14 -11.75
N ILE A 122 -4.37 -4.03 -11.26
CA ILE A 122 -5.81 -3.73 -11.33
C ILE A 122 -6.14 -2.59 -12.32
N LEU A 123 -5.13 -1.89 -12.83
CA LEU A 123 -5.29 -0.71 -13.69
C LEU A 123 -6.18 -1.00 -14.91
N GLY A 124 -5.91 -2.09 -15.63
CA GLY A 124 -6.66 -2.45 -16.84
C GLY A 124 -8.14 -2.72 -16.58
N ALA A 125 -8.47 -3.36 -15.46
CA ALA A 125 -9.85 -3.65 -15.08
C ALA A 125 -10.61 -2.38 -14.71
N LEU A 126 -10.00 -1.47 -13.95
CA LEU A 126 -10.63 -0.22 -13.53
C LEU A 126 -10.86 0.75 -14.71
N LEU A 127 -9.85 0.92 -15.57
CA LEU A 127 -9.96 1.80 -16.73
C LEU A 127 -11.05 1.33 -17.71
N ALA A 128 -11.19 0.01 -17.91
CA ALA A 128 -12.26 -0.57 -18.72
C ALA A 128 -13.67 -0.25 -18.21
N GLN A 129 -13.82 -0.04 -16.89
CA GLN A 129 -15.08 0.39 -16.27
C GLN A 129 -15.22 1.92 -16.19
N GLY A 130 -14.28 2.67 -16.79
CA GLY A 130 -14.25 4.12 -16.71
C GLY A 130 -13.92 4.65 -15.31
N ILE A 131 -13.32 3.83 -14.45
CA ILE A 131 -12.88 4.20 -13.10
C ILE A 131 -11.41 4.61 -13.18
N SER A 132 -11.09 5.79 -12.63
CA SER A 132 -9.70 6.25 -12.54
C SER A 132 -8.99 5.58 -11.36
N LEU A 133 -7.66 5.45 -11.44
CA LEU A 133 -6.84 4.82 -10.42
C LEU A 133 -5.80 5.81 -9.91
N CYS A 134 -5.79 6.10 -8.62
CA CYS A 134 -4.72 6.84 -7.96
C CYS A 134 -3.91 5.88 -7.10
N CYS A 135 -2.59 5.93 -7.16
CA CYS A 135 -1.70 5.19 -6.28
C CYS A 135 -0.58 6.10 -5.80
N PHE A 136 -0.01 5.79 -4.65
CA PHE A 136 1.10 6.54 -4.07
C PHE A 136 2.06 5.61 -3.36
N ASP A 137 3.33 6.01 -3.29
CA ASP A 137 4.28 5.35 -2.42
C ASP A 137 4.05 5.88 -0.99
N SER A 138 3.84 4.99 -0.04
CA SER A 138 3.76 5.33 1.38
C SER A 138 5.10 5.93 1.86
N ALA A 139 5.09 6.72 2.94
CA ALA A 139 6.34 7.21 3.53
C ALA A 139 7.30 6.04 3.83
N GLY A 140 8.59 6.22 3.54
CA GLY A 140 9.59 5.16 3.66
C GLY A 140 9.62 4.13 2.52
N CYS A 141 8.71 4.21 1.55
CA CYS A 141 8.61 3.28 0.42
C CYS A 141 8.90 3.94 -0.93
N GLY A 142 9.25 3.11 -1.92
CA GLY A 142 9.40 3.53 -3.32
C GLY A 142 10.24 4.79 -3.51
N GLN A 143 9.64 5.85 -4.02
CA GLN A 143 10.23 7.17 -4.27
C GLN A 143 9.76 8.25 -3.28
N SER A 144 8.92 7.92 -2.29
CA SER A 144 8.47 8.85 -1.25
C SER A 144 9.54 9.11 -0.19
N ASP A 145 9.52 10.28 0.44
CA ASP A 145 10.44 10.57 1.54
C ASP A 145 10.09 9.71 2.78
N GLY A 146 10.94 9.79 3.81
CA GLY A 146 10.82 9.03 5.05
C GLY A 146 11.79 7.86 5.13
N GLU A 147 12.10 7.47 6.37
CA GLU A 147 13.01 6.36 6.68
C GLU A 147 12.24 5.11 7.15
N TYR A 148 11.08 5.29 7.77
CA TYR A 148 10.32 4.22 8.42
C TYR A 148 8.93 4.08 7.82
N VAL A 149 8.42 2.86 7.86
CA VAL A 149 6.98 2.55 7.72
C VAL A 149 6.40 2.31 9.11
N SER A 150 5.08 2.47 9.23
CA SER A 150 4.35 2.20 10.49
C SER A 150 3.24 1.18 10.35
N LEU A 151 3.33 0.37 9.28
CA LEU A 151 2.40 -0.70 8.97
C LEU A 151 0.92 -0.29 9.03
N GLY A 152 0.63 0.96 8.64
CA GLY A 152 -0.69 1.54 8.51
C GLY A 152 -0.96 2.75 9.39
N TRP A 153 -0.20 2.96 10.47
CA TRP A 153 -0.53 3.97 11.48
C TRP A 153 -0.39 5.43 11.00
N HIS A 154 0.74 5.78 10.39
CA HIS A 154 0.98 7.08 9.76
C HIS A 154 0.48 7.07 8.32
N GLU A 155 0.52 5.92 7.66
CA GLU A 155 0.06 5.78 6.27
C GLU A 155 -1.43 6.11 6.12
N ARG A 156 -2.26 5.95 7.17
CA ARG A 156 -3.68 6.36 7.13
C ARG A 156 -3.86 7.88 7.08
N ASP A 157 -2.89 8.65 7.57
CA ASP A 157 -2.87 10.12 7.51
C ASP A 157 -2.27 10.60 6.18
N ASP A 158 -1.33 9.84 5.61
CA ASP A 158 -0.90 10.01 4.22
C ASP A 158 -2.07 9.78 3.26
N LEU A 159 -2.83 8.70 3.46
CA LEU A 159 -4.07 8.43 2.73
C LEU A 159 -5.05 9.59 2.87
N ALA A 160 -5.26 10.12 4.07
CA ALA A 160 -6.13 11.28 4.28
C ALA A 160 -5.70 12.49 3.43
N THR A 161 -4.39 12.72 3.31
CA THR A 161 -3.80 13.79 2.50
C THR A 161 -4.05 13.58 1.01
N VAL A 162 -3.90 12.35 0.52
CA VAL A 162 -4.21 11.97 -0.87
C VAL A 162 -5.70 12.15 -1.16
N LEU A 163 -6.58 11.69 -0.27
CA LEU A 163 -8.03 11.84 -0.41
C LEU A 163 -8.47 13.30 -0.44
N GLU A 164 -7.91 14.12 0.45
CA GLU A 164 -8.17 15.56 0.46
C GLU A 164 -7.74 16.22 -0.87
N HIS A 165 -6.56 15.86 -1.40
CA HIS A 165 -6.10 16.35 -2.69
C HIS A 165 -7.06 15.97 -3.82
N LEU A 166 -7.47 14.69 -3.89
CA LEU A 166 -8.39 14.21 -4.92
C LEU A 166 -9.74 14.93 -4.86
N ARG A 167 -10.30 15.11 -3.66
CA ARG A 167 -11.61 15.76 -3.45
C ARG A 167 -11.64 17.24 -3.87
N ARG A 168 -10.50 17.93 -3.87
CA ARG A 168 -10.40 19.31 -4.35
C ARG A 168 -10.55 19.42 -5.87
N SER A 169 -10.35 18.33 -6.62
CA SER A 169 -10.54 18.32 -8.06
C SER A 169 -12.05 18.36 -8.41
N PRO A 170 -12.50 19.27 -9.28
CA PRO A 170 -13.91 19.34 -9.68
C PRO A 170 -14.37 18.09 -10.44
N SER A 171 -13.43 17.35 -11.04
CA SER A 171 -13.69 16.10 -11.75
C SER A 171 -13.74 14.87 -10.84
N CYS A 172 -13.47 15.01 -9.54
CA CYS A 172 -13.45 13.89 -8.60
C CYS A 172 -14.87 13.40 -8.27
N GLY A 173 -15.12 12.12 -8.56
CA GLY A 173 -16.36 11.42 -8.24
C GLY A 173 -16.27 10.66 -6.93
N PRO A 174 -17.15 9.65 -6.75
CA PRO A 174 -17.06 8.73 -5.61
C PRO A 174 -15.69 8.09 -5.52
N ILE A 175 -15.16 7.97 -4.30
CA ILE A 175 -13.86 7.37 -4.03
C ILE A 175 -14.06 6.01 -3.37
N GLY A 176 -13.42 4.98 -3.92
CA GLY A 176 -13.21 3.69 -3.26
C GLY A 176 -11.74 3.49 -2.92
N LEU A 177 -11.46 2.59 -1.98
CA LEU A 177 -10.09 2.22 -1.59
C LEU A 177 -9.82 0.76 -1.93
N TRP A 178 -8.59 0.48 -2.35
CA TRP A 178 -8.08 -0.88 -2.47
C TRP A 178 -6.75 -0.95 -1.75
N GLY A 179 -6.65 -1.81 -0.74
CA GLY A 179 -5.41 -2.03 -0.02
C GLY A 179 -4.98 -3.49 -0.08
N ARG A 180 -3.68 -3.74 -0.14
CA ARG A 180 -3.08 -5.08 0.03
C ARG A 180 -2.14 -5.12 1.23
N SER A 181 -2.26 -6.14 2.07
CA SER A 181 -1.46 -6.37 3.27
C SER A 181 -1.40 -5.10 4.15
N MET A 182 -0.24 -4.47 4.29
CA MET A 182 -0.09 -3.15 4.93
C MET A 182 -1.10 -2.13 4.41
N GLY A 183 -1.29 -2.02 3.10
CA GLY A 183 -2.25 -1.10 2.51
C GLY A 183 -3.70 -1.41 2.91
N ALA A 184 -4.07 -2.69 3.07
CA ALA A 184 -5.39 -3.08 3.55
C ALA A 184 -5.61 -2.64 5.00
N VAL A 185 -4.58 -2.79 5.83
CA VAL A 185 -4.56 -2.29 7.20
C VAL A 185 -4.68 -0.77 7.24
N THR A 186 -3.93 -0.04 6.41
CA THR A 186 -4.04 1.42 6.28
C THR A 186 -5.47 1.84 5.96
N VAL A 187 -6.14 1.14 5.03
CA VAL A 187 -7.53 1.39 4.67
C VAL A 187 -8.45 1.18 5.88
N LEU A 188 -8.31 0.06 6.60
CA LEU A 188 -9.12 -0.23 7.79
C LEU A 188 -8.93 0.83 8.88
N LEU A 189 -7.70 1.24 9.17
CA LEU A 189 -7.39 2.29 10.15
C LEU A 189 -7.88 3.69 9.75
N HIS A 190 -8.25 3.88 8.48
CA HIS A 190 -8.85 5.12 7.97
C HIS A 190 -10.37 5.03 7.85
N ALA A 191 -10.93 3.86 7.60
CA ALA A 191 -12.32 3.71 7.16
C ALA A 191 -13.36 4.19 8.18
N ASP A 192 -13.08 4.13 9.49
CA ASP A 192 -13.97 4.67 10.53
C ASP A 192 -13.90 6.20 10.68
N ARG A 193 -12.98 6.86 9.98
CA ARG A 193 -12.74 8.32 10.01
C ARG A 193 -13.41 9.05 8.84
N ASP A 194 -13.90 8.34 7.81
CA ASP A 194 -14.35 8.96 6.55
C ASP A 194 -15.64 8.35 5.98
N GLN A 195 -16.76 9.01 6.27
CA GLN A 195 -18.12 8.64 5.83
C GLN A 195 -18.40 8.83 4.35
N SER A 196 -17.48 9.42 3.59
CA SER A 196 -17.69 9.69 2.17
C SER A 196 -17.14 8.62 1.23
N LEU A 197 -16.49 7.59 1.78
CA LEU A 197 -15.96 6.47 1.00
C LEU A 197 -17.10 5.58 0.47
N GLY A 198 -17.04 5.23 -0.81
CA GLY A 198 -18.07 4.42 -1.47
C GLY A 198 -17.96 2.93 -1.21
N ALA A 199 -16.74 2.40 -1.21
CA ALA A 199 -16.43 0.99 -0.92
C ALA A 199 -14.95 0.81 -0.60
N ILE A 200 -14.61 -0.27 0.10
CA ILE A 200 -13.24 -0.71 0.35
C ILE A 200 -13.02 -2.17 -0.08
N CYS A 201 -11.91 -2.42 -0.77
CA CYS A 201 -11.40 -3.75 -1.10
C CYS A 201 -10.14 -4.01 -0.27
N LEU A 202 -10.16 -5.10 0.50
CA LEU A 202 -9.15 -5.43 1.49
C LEU A 202 -8.54 -6.79 1.16
N ASP A 203 -7.28 -6.81 0.75
CA ASP A 203 -6.54 -8.01 0.35
C ASP A 203 -5.52 -8.38 1.43
N SER A 204 -5.73 -9.52 2.09
CA SER A 204 -4.93 -10.08 3.20
C SER A 204 -4.56 -9.09 4.33
N PRO A 205 -5.50 -8.37 4.97
CA PRO A 205 -5.20 -7.56 6.16
C PRO A 205 -4.88 -8.45 7.37
N PHE A 206 -4.05 -7.95 8.30
CA PHE A 206 -3.84 -8.60 9.61
C PHE A 206 -4.73 -7.99 10.70
N LEU A 207 -5.02 -8.76 11.76
CA LEU A 207 -5.94 -8.37 12.84
C LEU A 207 -5.39 -7.29 13.77
N SER A 208 -4.11 -7.41 14.14
CA SER A 208 -3.34 -6.42 14.88
C SER A 208 -1.84 -6.61 14.66
N LEU A 209 -1.05 -5.54 14.77
CA LEU A 209 0.40 -5.65 14.61
C LEU A 209 1.04 -6.45 15.75
N ARG A 210 0.47 -6.37 16.95
CA ARG A 210 0.86 -7.22 18.08
C ARG A 210 0.77 -8.69 17.70
N GLN A 211 -0.39 -9.13 17.22
CA GLN A 211 -0.62 -10.53 16.87
C GLN A 211 0.31 -10.95 15.74
N LEU A 212 0.51 -10.10 14.72
CA LEU A 212 1.47 -10.38 13.64
C LEU A 212 2.90 -10.60 14.18
N ILE A 213 3.37 -9.78 15.12
CA ILE A 213 4.70 -9.94 15.73
C ILE A 213 4.77 -11.23 16.57
N GLU A 214 3.72 -11.53 17.33
CA GLU A 214 3.62 -12.74 18.15
C GLU A 214 3.60 -14.01 17.28
N ASP A 215 2.83 -14.02 16.19
CA ASP A 215 2.75 -15.12 15.22
C ASP A 215 4.09 -15.34 14.51
N LEU A 216 4.76 -14.28 14.08
CA LEU A 216 6.10 -14.37 13.48
C LEU A 216 7.14 -14.89 14.48
N ALA A 217 7.00 -14.56 15.77
CA ALA A 217 7.88 -15.07 16.82
C ALA A 217 7.57 -16.53 17.21
N GLY A 218 6.31 -16.97 17.06
CA GLY A 218 5.86 -18.33 17.35
C GLY A 218 5.95 -19.30 16.17
N SER A 219 6.08 -18.80 14.94
CA SER A 219 6.11 -19.60 13.71
C SER A 219 7.35 -20.50 13.64
N SER A 220 7.17 -21.71 13.10
CA SER A 220 8.14 -22.81 12.99
C SER A 220 9.40 -22.52 12.13
N HIS A 221 9.65 -21.27 11.76
CA HIS A 221 10.89 -20.83 11.12
C HIS A 221 12.04 -20.62 12.11
N ILE A 222 11.76 -20.54 13.42
CA ILE A 222 12.80 -20.58 14.44
C ILE A 222 13.09 -22.04 14.76
N MET A 223 14.29 -22.53 14.40
CA MET A 223 14.76 -23.91 14.61
C MET A 223 14.74 -24.38 16.08
N CYS A 224 14.43 -23.49 17.03
CA CYS A 224 14.39 -23.77 18.46
C CYS A 224 13.11 -23.19 19.08
N PRO A 225 12.27 -23.98 19.78
CA PRO A 225 11.11 -23.45 20.48
C PRO A 225 11.59 -22.54 21.62
N LEU A 226 11.38 -21.22 21.46
CA LEU A 226 11.74 -20.24 22.47
C LEU A 226 10.77 -20.33 23.66
N PRO A 227 11.25 -20.34 24.91
CA PRO A 227 10.42 -20.12 26.08
C PRO A 227 9.55 -18.86 25.93
N TYR A 228 8.26 -18.96 26.26
CA TYR A 228 7.30 -17.86 26.09
C TYR A 228 7.75 -16.53 26.73
N TRP A 229 8.42 -16.58 27.88
CA TRP A 229 8.94 -15.37 28.54
C TRP A 229 9.97 -14.61 27.70
N LEU A 230 10.75 -15.28 26.85
CA LEU A 230 11.68 -14.62 25.92
C LEU A 230 10.94 -13.89 24.81
N VAL A 231 9.83 -14.44 24.32
CA VAL A 231 8.96 -13.78 23.34
C VAL A 231 8.39 -12.49 23.92
N VAL A 232 7.93 -12.53 25.18
CA VAL A 232 7.43 -11.35 25.90
C VAL A 232 8.51 -10.27 26.03
N VAL A 233 9.74 -10.63 26.40
CA VAL A 233 10.86 -9.67 26.50
C VAL A 233 11.20 -9.09 25.12
N ALA A 234 11.30 -9.94 24.09
CA ALA A 234 11.59 -9.50 22.72
C ALA A 234 10.53 -8.53 22.21
N PHE A 235 9.25 -8.83 22.43
CA PHE A 235 8.14 -7.94 22.10
C PHE A 235 8.26 -6.60 22.81
N ALA A 236 8.55 -6.57 24.11
CA ALA A 236 8.72 -5.33 24.87
C ALA A 236 9.85 -4.45 24.29
N VAL A 237 10.97 -5.07 23.90
CA VAL A 237 12.08 -4.37 23.23
C VAL A 237 11.65 -3.84 21.87
N ILE A 238 10.99 -4.66 21.04
CA ILE A 238 10.50 -4.24 19.72
C ILE A 238 9.56 -3.04 19.87
N ARG A 239 8.55 -3.14 20.71
CA ARG A 239 7.58 -2.06 20.97
C ARG A 239 8.27 -0.77 21.40
N MET A 240 9.21 -0.84 22.36
CA MET A 240 9.96 0.32 22.84
C MET A 240 10.76 0.98 21.70
N ARG A 241 11.42 0.18 20.85
CA ARG A 241 12.22 0.67 19.73
C ARG A 241 11.35 1.25 18.63
N VAL A 242 10.24 0.60 18.28
CA VAL A 242 9.23 1.11 17.34
C VAL A 242 8.72 2.48 17.80
N LYS A 243 8.33 2.59 19.07
CA LYS A 243 7.84 3.84 19.65
C LYS A 243 8.87 4.96 19.62
N THR A 244 10.14 4.63 19.87
CA THR A 244 11.23 5.62 19.91
C THR A 244 11.66 6.06 18.52
N LEU A 245 11.69 5.15 17.54
CA LEU A 245 12.23 5.41 16.20
C LEU A 245 11.16 5.87 15.20
N ALA A 246 9.97 5.26 15.23
CA ALA A 246 8.88 5.52 14.28
C ALA A 246 7.72 6.31 14.91
N GLY A 247 7.75 6.59 16.21
CA GLY A 247 6.81 7.50 16.86
C GLY A 247 5.37 6.99 16.98
N PHE A 248 5.14 5.67 16.95
CA PHE A 248 3.84 5.05 17.18
C PHE A 248 3.94 3.84 18.09
N ASP A 249 2.83 3.46 18.74
CA ASP A 249 2.78 2.26 19.55
C ASP A 249 2.28 1.07 18.71
N VAL A 250 2.93 -0.08 18.85
CA VAL A 250 2.53 -1.33 18.16
C VAL A 250 1.08 -1.69 18.47
N ASP A 251 0.63 -1.43 19.69
CA ASP A 251 -0.74 -1.73 20.13
C ASP A 251 -1.79 -0.82 19.49
N ASP A 252 -1.38 0.33 18.94
CA ASP A 252 -2.31 1.25 18.28
C ASP A 252 -2.68 0.77 16.86
N VAL A 253 -1.89 -0.14 16.28
CA VAL A 253 -2.16 -0.76 14.97
C VAL A 253 -3.07 -1.97 15.18
N ALA A 254 -4.37 -1.68 15.39
CA ALA A 254 -5.42 -2.68 15.63
C ALA A 254 -6.58 -2.58 14.61
N PRO A 255 -6.38 -3.03 13.36
CA PRO A 255 -7.39 -2.94 12.28
C PRO A 255 -8.75 -3.53 12.63
N LEU A 256 -8.80 -4.60 13.43
CA LEU A 256 -10.05 -5.21 13.88
C LEU A 256 -10.96 -4.24 14.63
N GLU A 257 -10.39 -3.38 15.47
CA GLU A 257 -11.16 -2.41 16.26
C GLU A 257 -11.74 -1.30 15.39
N HIS A 258 -11.04 -0.92 14.33
CA HIS A 258 -11.53 0.03 13.33
C HIS A 258 -12.56 -0.61 12.39
N ALA A 259 -12.37 -1.87 12.00
CA ALA A 259 -13.32 -2.62 11.18
C ALA A 259 -14.70 -2.70 11.85
N LYS A 260 -14.76 -2.96 13.17
CA LYS A 260 -16.00 -2.99 13.96
C LYS A 260 -16.77 -1.65 13.95
N ARG A 261 -16.06 -0.54 13.72
CA ARG A 261 -16.61 0.83 13.73
C ARG A 261 -16.84 1.39 12.33
N SER A 262 -16.32 0.72 11.31
CA SER A 262 -16.48 1.14 9.93
C SER A 262 -17.92 0.97 9.47
N PHE A 263 -18.38 1.93 8.67
CA PHE A 263 -19.69 1.96 8.02
C PHE A 263 -19.55 1.78 6.49
N VAL A 264 -18.32 1.65 5.99
CA VAL A 264 -18.04 1.59 4.55
C VAL A 264 -18.28 0.17 4.04
N PRO A 265 -19.02 -0.02 2.92
CA PRO A 265 -19.15 -1.33 2.30
C PRO A 265 -17.79 -1.95 2.00
N ALA A 266 -17.55 -3.18 2.45
CA ALA A 266 -16.25 -3.83 2.40
C ALA A 266 -16.30 -5.19 1.69
N ILE A 267 -15.27 -5.49 0.91
CA ILE A 267 -14.96 -6.83 0.41
C ILE A 267 -13.60 -7.25 0.97
N PHE A 268 -13.56 -8.42 1.59
CA PHE A 268 -12.34 -9.04 2.10
C PHE A 268 -11.92 -10.16 1.15
N MET A 269 -10.63 -10.20 0.82
CA MET A 269 -9.99 -11.23 0.03
C MET A 269 -8.80 -11.76 0.83
N HIS A 270 -8.63 -13.08 0.86
CA HIS A 270 -7.53 -13.72 1.56
C HIS A 270 -7.14 -15.01 0.84
N GLY A 271 -5.84 -15.28 0.73
CA GLY A 271 -5.35 -16.52 0.15
C GLY A 271 -5.52 -17.69 1.12
N GLN A 272 -6.18 -18.78 0.71
CA GLN A 272 -6.39 -19.95 1.58
C GLN A 272 -5.08 -20.61 2.06
N GLU A 273 -4.00 -20.41 1.31
CA GLU A 273 -2.66 -20.95 1.59
C GLU A 273 -1.67 -19.85 2.05
N ASP A 274 -2.16 -18.69 2.49
CA ASP A 274 -1.31 -17.62 3.01
C ASP A 274 -0.64 -18.07 4.33
N THR A 275 0.68 -18.29 4.27
CA THR A 275 1.49 -18.70 5.43
C THR A 275 2.07 -17.52 6.19
N PHE A 276 1.90 -16.29 5.68
CA PHE A 276 2.40 -15.08 6.33
C PHE A 276 1.32 -14.44 7.21
N ILE A 277 0.11 -14.29 6.68
CA ILE A 277 -1.07 -13.90 7.46
C ILE A 277 -2.05 -15.07 7.47
N SER A 278 -2.32 -15.62 8.66
CA SER A 278 -3.32 -16.67 8.84
C SER A 278 -4.69 -16.26 8.26
N PRO A 279 -5.35 -17.12 7.46
CA PRO A 279 -6.73 -16.91 7.04
C PRO A 279 -7.78 -17.04 8.17
N GLU A 280 -7.44 -17.74 9.26
CA GLU A 280 -8.26 -17.88 10.49
C GLU A 280 -8.10 -16.66 11.41
#